data_AF-A0A9P5PF92-F1
#
_entry.id   AF-A0A9P5PF92-F1
#
_cell.length_a   1.000
_cell.length_b   1.000
_cell.length_c   1.000
_cell.angle_alpha   90.00
_cell.angle_beta   90.00
_cell.angle_gamma   90.00
#
_symmetry.space_group_name_H-M   'P 1'
#
loop_
_entity.id
_entity.type
_entity.pdbx_description
1 polymer ?
#
loop_
_entity_poly.entity_id
_entity_poly.type
_entity_poly.pdbx_seq_one_letter_code
_entity_poly.pdbx_strand_id
1 'polypeptide(L)'
;MPSSTNSSAYSSSPGGPPRAHRLLAYSRHPGINYDVSLPISYITTSYKGFSFSEPAVLPHAPFLLLHIPHHPWPISVHPSFNRQYVTAHDVFNAIYYSLRHSVTPSEMKAIPSRKDFERVRSAYEMRCRRFGDRHAYNAEKQKGVKRVDFLRGHTRFVGLAPSAHGAWILHLS
;
A
#
# COMPACT_ATOMS: atom_id res chain seq x y z
N MET A 1 -7.65 -48.25 -2.01
CA MET A 1 -8.12 -47.24 -1.03
C MET A 1 -6.92 -46.61 -0.35
N PRO A 2 -6.39 -45.47 -0.82
CA PRO A 2 -5.41 -44.71 -0.05
C PRO A 2 -6.12 -43.60 0.73
N SER A 3 -5.96 -43.65 2.05
CA SER A 3 -6.22 -42.54 2.97
C SER A 3 -4.91 -41.82 3.28
N SER A 4 -5.08 -40.58 3.73
CA SER A 4 -4.14 -39.77 4.53
C SER A 4 -3.39 -38.67 3.78
N THR A 5 -4.13 -37.56 3.72
CA THR A 5 -3.74 -36.15 3.67
C THR A 5 -2.47 -35.79 4.46
N ASN A 6 -1.52 -35.24 3.72
CA ASN A 6 -0.80 -33.98 3.94
C ASN A 6 -0.84 -33.36 5.36
N SER A 7 0.32 -33.28 6.00
CA SER A 7 0.60 -32.34 7.08
C SER A 7 1.93 -31.65 6.76
N SER A 8 1.86 -30.54 6.01
CA SER A 8 3.03 -29.68 5.81
C SER A 8 3.29 -28.93 7.11
N ALA A 9 4.40 -29.31 7.76
CA ALA A 9 4.99 -28.62 8.87
C ALA A 9 5.38 -27.19 8.46
N TYR A 10 4.81 -26.18 9.12
CA TYR A 10 5.37 -24.83 9.11
C TYR A 10 6.61 -24.85 10.00
N SER A 11 7.78 -24.92 9.36
CA SER A 11 9.08 -24.77 9.99
C SER A 11 9.26 -23.31 10.45
N SER A 12 9.09 -23.09 11.74
CA SER A 12 9.47 -21.87 12.44
C SER A 12 10.98 -21.66 12.30
N SER A 13 11.40 -20.66 11.51
CA SER A 13 12.81 -20.23 11.45
C SER A 13 13.24 -19.59 12.77
N PRO A 14 14.52 -19.72 13.18
CA PRO A 14 15.03 -19.29 14.50
C PRO A 14 15.30 -17.77 14.61
N GLY A 15 14.61 -16.95 13.81
CA GLY A 15 14.75 -15.49 13.79
C GLY A 15 13.66 -14.84 14.62
N GLY A 16 13.99 -13.74 15.31
CA GLY A 16 13.02 -12.92 16.03
C GLY A 16 11.87 -12.44 15.14
N PRO A 17 10.88 -11.72 15.70
CA PRO A 17 9.71 -11.27 14.96
C PRO A 17 10.13 -10.48 13.71
N PRO A 18 9.39 -10.61 12.60
CA PRO A 18 9.73 -9.92 11.35
C PRO A 18 9.74 -8.40 11.56
N ARG A 19 10.76 -7.73 11.01
CA ARG A 19 11.01 -6.30 11.17
C ARG A 19 11.01 -5.62 9.82
N ALA A 20 10.27 -4.52 9.70
CA ALA A 20 10.32 -3.68 8.50
C ALA A 20 11.65 -2.92 8.41
N HIS A 21 12.10 -2.69 7.18
CA HIS A 21 13.20 -1.80 6.85
C HIS A 21 12.95 -0.39 7.43
N ARG A 22 14.00 0.38 7.76
CA ARG A 22 13.85 1.71 8.41
C ARG A 22 13.03 2.72 7.59
N LEU A 23 13.08 2.60 6.26
CA LEU A 23 12.25 3.39 5.34
C LEU A 23 10.76 3.02 5.44
N LEU A 24 10.46 1.79 5.84
CA LEU A 24 9.10 1.25 5.87
C LEU A 24 8.53 1.14 7.28
N ALA A 25 9.37 1.08 8.31
CA ALA A 25 8.92 0.85 9.68
C ALA A 25 7.99 1.96 10.17
N TYR A 26 6.88 1.57 10.80
CA TYR A 26 5.97 2.50 11.45
C TYR A 26 6.70 3.42 12.44
N SER A 27 6.47 4.72 12.32
CA SER A 27 6.97 5.75 13.23
C SER A 27 5.95 6.86 13.38
N ARG A 28 5.86 7.47 14.57
CA ARG A 28 5.07 8.70 14.78
C ARG A 28 5.71 9.92 14.11
N HIS A 29 7.00 9.82 13.81
CA HIS A 29 7.79 10.82 13.10
C HIS A 29 8.56 10.09 11.99
N PRO A 30 7.89 9.71 10.90
CA PRO A 30 8.55 8.99 9.81
C PRO A 30 9.62 9.88 9.20
N GLY A 31 10.83 9.37 9.05
CA GLY A 31 11.90 10.05 8.30
C GLY A 31 11.64 10.09 6.79
N ILE A 32 10.52 9.52 6.33
CA ILE A 32 10.00 9.60 4.96
C ILE A 32 8.80 10.53 4.93
N ASN A 33 8.79 11.41 3.93
CA ASN A 33 7.61 12.15 3.52
C ASN A 33 7.15 11.65 2.14
N TYR A 34 5.98 11.01 2.13
CA TYR A 34 5.38 10.46 0.93
C TYR A 34 3.86 10.56 0.98
N ASP A 35 3.27 11.17 -0.05
CA ASP A 35 1.84 11.08 -0.35
C ASP A 35 1.62 9.93 -1.33
N VAL A 36 0.96 8.85 -0.89
CA VAL A 36 0.78 7.62 -1.68
C VAL A 36 -0.10 7.80 -2.93
N SER A 37 -0.74 8.97 -3.09
CA SER A 37 -1.45 9.33 -4.32
C SER A 37 -0.52 9.78 -5.46
N LEU A 38 0.73 10.14 -5.13
CA LEU A 38 1.75 10.62 -6.04
C LEU A 38 2.74 9.50 -6.42
N PRO A 39 3.42 9.61 -7.58
CA PRO A 39 4.45 8.65 -7.97
C PRO A 39 5.59 8.56 -6.93
N ILE A 40 6.28 7.42 -6.88
CA ILE A 40 7.40 7.20 -5.95
C ILE A 40 8.55 8.20 -6.09
N SER A 41 8.67 8.89 -7.23
CA SER A 41 9.67 9.95 -7.45
C SER A 41 9.44 11.19 -6.56
N TYR A 42 8.27 11.31 -5.94
CA TYR A 42 7.94 12.36 -4.97
C TYR A 42 8.32 11.99 -3.53
N ILE A 43 8.86 10.80 -3.30
CA ILE A 43 9.34 10.41 -1.97
C ILE A 43 10.55 11.27 -1.62
N THR A 44 10.49 11.88 -0.44
CA THR A 44 11.64 12.56 0.17
C THR A 44 11.95 11.91 1.51
N THR A 45 13.23 11.90 1.88
CA THR A 45 13.68 11.23 3.10
C THR A 45 14.83 11.98 3.75
N SER A 46 14.83 12.07 5.09
CA SER A 46 15.95 12.60 5.87
C SER A 46 17.03 11.55 6.13
N TYR A 47 16.73 10.28 5.82
CA TYR A 47 17.66 9.17 6.01
C TYR A 47 18.78 9.20 4.97
N LYS A 48 20.03 9.23 5.44
CA LYS A 48 21.24 9.18 4.58
C LYS A 48 21.72 7.75 4.38
N GLY A 49 22.21 7.43 3.18
CA GLY A 49 22.92 6.17 2.92
C GLY A 49 22.02 4.93 2.77
N PHE A 50 20.72 5.10 2.53
CA PHE A 50 19.81 3.99 2.25
C PHE A 50 19.52 3.88 0.76
N SER A 51 19.28 2.66 0.30
CA SER A 51 18.81 2.37 -1.04
C SER A 51 17.41 1.78 -1.01
N PHE A 52 16.55 2.18 -1.95
CA PHE A 52 15.24 1.55 -2.12
C PHE A 52 15.37 0.09 -2.61
N SER A 53 16.53 -0.34 -3.09
CA SER A 53 16.81 -1.73 -3.47
C SER A 53 17.10 -2.64 -2.26
N GLU A 54 17.19 -2.08 -1.05
CA GLU A 54 17.37 -2.88 0.17
C GLU A 54 16.14 -3.75 0.47
N PRO A 55 16.32 -4.91 1.13
CA PRO A 55 15.22 -5.77 1.56
C PRO A 55 14.18 -5.00 2.38
N ALA A 56 12.89 -5.21 2.06
CA ALA A 56 11.79 -4.53 2.73
C ALA A 56 11.62 -4.96 4.19
N VAL A 57 11.98 -6.20 4.50
CA VAL A 57 11.80 -6.80 5.83
C VAL A 57 12.96 -7.74 6.17
N LEU A 58 13.19 -7.95 7.46
CA LEU A 58 14.12 -8.92 8.02
C LEU A 58 13.37 -9.89 8.95
N PRO A 59 13.48 -11.22 8.77
CA PRO A 59 14.17 -11.92 7.68
C PRO A 59 13.61 -11.57 6.29
N HIS A 60 14.42 -11.70 5.22
CA HIS A 60 13.99 -11.38 3.86
C HIS A 60 12.80 -12.24 3.44
N ALA A 61 11.81 -11.63 2.79
CA ALA A 61 10.58 -12.31 2.38
C ALA A 61 10.39 -12.23 0.86
N PRO A 62 9.99 -13.33 0.18
CA PRO A 62 9.71 -13.33 -1.26
C PRO A 62 8.34 -12.74 -1.60
N PHE A 63 7.53 -12.40 -0.60
CA PHE A 63 6.18 -11.90 -0.74
C PHE A 63 5.76 -11.11 0.51
N LEU A 64 5.00 -10.04 0.34
CA LEU A 64 4.32 -9.35 1.43
C LEU A 64 2.85 -9.10 1.07
N LEU A 65 1.98 -9.22 2.07
CA LEU A 65 0.58 -8.83 1.98
C LEU A 65 0.36 -7.63 2.90
N LEU A 66 -0.07 -6.49 2.34
CA LEU A 66 -0.38 -5.29 3.10
C LEU A 66 -1.89 -5.06 3.20
N HIS A 67 -2.34 -4.61 4.37
CA HIS A 67 -3.71 -4.17 4.61
C HIS A 67 -3.70 -2.71 5.06
N ILE A 68 -4.62 -1.93 4.50
CA ILE A 68 -4.93 -0.59 5.03
C ILE A 68 -6.19 -0.75 5.90
N PRO A 69 -6.20 -0.26 7.15
CA PRO A 69 -7.39 -0.35 8.00
C PRO A 69 -8.63 0.23 7.32
N HIS A 70 -9.74 -0.50 7.38
CA HIS A 70 -11.02 -0.15 6.75
C HIS A 70 -11.00 -0.02 5.21
N HIS A 71 -9.93 -0.46 4.56
CA HIS A 71 -9.82 -0.53 3.10
C HIS A 71 -9.98 -1.99 2.66
N PRO A 72 -10.94 -2.31 1.78
CA PRO A 72 -11.27 -3.69 1.47
C PRO A 72 -10.22 -4.40 0.60
N TRP A 73 -9.37 -3.64 -0.09
CA TRP A 73 -8.39 -4.19 -1.02
C TRP A 73 -7.05 -4.43 -0.33
N PRO A 74 -6.60 -5.69 -0.20
CA PRO A 74 -5.23 -5.98 0.17
C PRO A 74 -4.27 -5.58 -0.96
N ILE A 75 -3.01 -5.35 -0.59
CA ILE A 75 -1.93 -5.02 -1.53
C ILE A 75 -0.93 -6.16 -1.51
N SER A 76 -0.87 -6.90 -2.61
CA SER A 76 0.13 -7.95 -2.83
C SER A 76 1.42 -7.33 -3.34
N VAL A 77 2.53 -7.61 -2.67
CA VAL A 77 3.86 -7.13 -3.04
C VAL A 77 4.73 -8.31 -3.45
N HIS A 78 5.24 -8.25 -4.68
CA HIS A 78 6.15 -9.24 -5.24
C HIS A 78 7.47 -8.58 -5.62
N PRO A 79 8.60 -9.31 -5.54
CA PRO A 79 9.90 -8.83 -5.98
C PRO A 79 9.89 -8.51 -7.47
N SER A 80 10.26 -7.29 -7.86
CA SER A 80 10.38 -6.91 -9.27
C SER A 80 11.69 -7.41 -9.91
N PHE A 81 12.78 -7.45 -9.16
CA PHE A 81 14.12 -7.79 -9.65
C PHE A 81 14.62 -9.12 -9.06
N ASN A 82 15.15 -10.00 -9.92
CA ASN A 82 15.72 -11.32 -9.59
C ASN A 82 14.85 -12.30 -8.75
N ARG A 83 13.61 -11.92 -8.40
CA ARG A 83 12.58 -12.72 -7.72
C ARG A 83 12.99 -13.33 -6.37
N GLN A 84 14.04 -12.83 -5.72
CA GLN A 84 14.56 -13.41 -4.48
C GLN A 84 13.85 -12.89 -3.23
N TYR A 85 13.67 -11.57 -3.12
CA TYR A 85 13.05 -10.93 -1.97
C TYR A 85 12.44 -9.58 -2.33
N VAL A 86 11.40 -9.21 -1.60
CA VAL A 86 10.73 -7.92 -1.72
C VAL A 86 11.65 -6.80 -1.20
N THR A 87 11.82 -5.76 -2.00
CA THR A 87 12.61 -4.56 -1.66
C THR A 87 11.71 -3.40 -1.18
N ALA A 88 12.31 -2.38 -0.57
CA ALA A 88 11.57 -1.16 -0.23
C ALA A 88 10.92 -0.50 -1.46
N HIS A 89 11.61 -0.53 -2.60
CA HIS A 89 11.11 -0.06 -3.89
C HIS A 89 9.84 -0.81 -4.32
N ASP A 90 9.84 -2.14 -4.21
CA ASP A 90 8.69 -2.97 -4.56
C ASP A 90 7.46 -2.62 -3.71
N VAL A 91 7.67 -2.39 -2.41
CA VAL A 91 6.60 -1.99 -1.48
C VAL A 91 5.99 -0.65 -1.90
N PHE A 92 6.79 0.40 -2.10
CA PHE A 92 6.27 1.71 -2.47
C PHE A 92 5.54 1.70 -3.82
N ASN A 93 6.07 0.95 -4.79
CA ASN A 93 5.41 0.79 -6.09
C ASN A 93 4.09 0.03 -5.97
N ALA A 94 4.07 -1.10 -5.27
CA ALA A 94 2.85 -1.88 -5.10
C ALA A 94 1.75 -1.06 -4.42
N ILE A 95 2.09 -0.24 -3.43
CA ILE A 95 1.16 0.70 -2.80
C ILE A 95 0.59 1.67 -3.83
N TYR A 96 1.48 2.37 -4.56
CA TYR A 96 1.08 3.38 -5.54
C TYR A 96 0.18 2.80 -6.64
N TYR A 97 0.59 1.71 -7.27
CA TYR A 97 -0.17 1.10 -8.36
C TYR A 97 -1.48 0.49 -7.86
N SER A 98 -1.48 -0.19 -6.71
CA SER A 98 -2.71 -0.77 -6.14
C SER A 98 -3.76 0.32 -5.88
N LEU A 99 -3.36 1.47 -5.32
CA LEU A 99 -4.25 2.58 -5.02
C LEU A 99 -4.72 3.34 -6.28
N ARG A 100 -4.00 3.21 -7.39
CA ARG A 100 -4.36 3.83 -8.68
C ARG A 100 -5.42 3.07 -9.46
N HIS A 101 -5.77 1.83 -9.06
CA HIS A 101 -6.82 1.08 -9.72
C HIS A 101 -8.17 1.79 -9.62
N SER A 102 -8.90 1.83 -10.74
CA SER A 102 -10.28 2.31 -10.79
C SER A 102 -11.20 1.39 -9.99
N VAL A 103 -12.18 2.01 -9.35
CA VAL A 103 -13.21 1.33 -8.56
C VAL A 103 -14.38 0.98 -9.46
N THR A 104 -14.89 -0.23 -9.32
CA THR A 104 -16.01 -0.76 -10.09
C THR A 104 -17.36 -0.23 -9.55
N PRO A 105 -18.43 -0.27 -10.37
CA PRO A 105 -19.76 0.12 -9.90
C PRO A 105 -20.28 -0.70 -8.72
N SER A 106 -19.92 -1.98 -8.61
CA SER A 106 -20.30 -2.85 -7.48
C SER A 106 -19.60 -2.43 -6.20
N GLU A 107 -18.30 -2.13 -6.26
CA GLU A 107 -17.54 -1.62 -5.11
C GLU A 107 -18.06 -0.26 -4.65
N MET A 108 -18.48 0.60 -5.59
CA MET A 108 -19.12 1.88 -5.26
C MET A 108 -20.46 1.70 -4.52
N LYS A 109 -21.27 0.72 -4.94
CA LYS A 109 -22.54 0.38 -4.29
C LYS A 109 -22.35 -0.27 -2.92
N ALA A 110 -21.19 -0.89 -2.66
CA ALA A 110 -20.87 -1.51 -1.39
C ALA A 110 -20.48 -0.50 -0.30
N ILE A 111 -20.42 0.80 -0.60
CA ILE A 111 -20.14 1.84 0.40
C ILE A 111 -21.29 1.86 1.43
N PRO A 112 -21.02 1.64 2.74
CA PRO A 112 -22.07 1.37 3.72
C PRO A 112 -23.04 2.52 3.99
N SER A 113 -22.61 3.76 3.75
CA SER A 113 -23.39 4.95 4.10
C SER A 113 -23.27 6.05 3.05
N ARG A 114 -24.33 6.86 2.90
CA ARG A 114 -24.32 8.06 2.07
C ARG A 114 -23.21 9.03 2.49
N LYS A 115 -22.94 9.14 3.80
CA LYS A 115 -21.87 9.99 4.33
C LYS A 115 -20.48 9.54 3.87
N ASP A 116 -20.22 8.24 3.85
CA ASP A 116 -18.95 7.71 3.34
C ASP A 116 -18.85 7.86 1.82
N PHE A 117 -19.96 7.69 1.10
CA PHE A 117 -20.00 7.93 -0.34
C PHE A 117 -19.63 9.38 -0.68
N GLU A 118 -20.20 10.37 0.02
CA GLU A 118 -19.87 11.79 -0.21
C GLU A 118 -18.40 12.10 0.13
N ARG A 119 -17.81 11.43 1.14
CA ARG A 119 -16.38 11.58 1.46
C ARG A 119 -15.49 11.03 0.36
N VAL A 120 -15.81 9.86 -0.20
CA VAL A 120 -15.10 9.29 -1.35
C VAL A 120 -15.24 10.21 -2.57
N ARG A 121 -16.45 10.69 -2.85
CA ARG A 121 -16.71 11.64 -3.93
C ARG A 121 -15.91 12.93 -3.78
N SER A 122 -15.88 13.50 -2.58
CA SER A 122 -15.10 14.71 -2.29
C SER A 122 -13.61 14.48 -2.52
N ALA A 123 -13.06 13.33 -2.09
CA ALA A 123 -11.66 12.98 -2.34
C ALA A 123 -11.35 12.83 -3.83
N TYR A 124 -12.24 12.20 -4.59
CA TYR A 124 -12.16 12.11 -6.05
C TYR A 124 -12.14 13.50 -6.72
N GLU A 125 -13.05 14.39 -6.32
CA GLU A 125 -13.13 15.75 -6.87
C GLU A 125 -11.87 16.55 -6.54
N MET A 126 -11.37 16.45 -5.29
CA MET A 126 -10.11 17.09 -4.89
C MET A 126 -8.93 16.58 -5.71
N ARG A 127 -8.84 15.27 -5.97
CA ARG A 127 -7.80 14.68 -6.82
C ARG A 127 -7.85 15.27 -8.23
N CYS A 128 -9.03 15.38 -8.83
CA CYS A 128 -9.17 15.96 -10.17
C CYS A 128 -8.73 17.43 -10.19
N ARG A 129 -9.11 18.21 -9.17
CA ARG A 129 -8.78 19.64 -9.07
C ARG A 129 -7.29 19.95 -8.89
N ARG A 130 -6.44 18.97 -8.59
CA ARG A 130 -4.97 19.15 -8.54
C ARG A 130 -4.38 19.49 -9.91
N PHE A 131 -5.09 19.16 -10.99
CA PHE A 131 -4.69 19.48 -12.35
C PHE A 131 -5.22 20.87 -12.71
N GLY A 132 -4.30 21.83 -12.87
CA GLY A 132 -4.63 23.23 -13.15
C GLY A 132 -5.08 23.50 -14.58
N ASP A 133 -4.65 22.67 -15.54
CA ASP A 133 -5.10 22.79 -16.92
C ASP A 133 -6.39 21.98 -17.17
N ARG A 134 -7.27 22.55 -17.98
CA ARG A 134 -8.59 21.97 -18.26
C ARG A 134 -8.52 20.61 -18.93
N HIS A 135 -7.48 20.35 -19.74
CA HIS A 135 -7.34 19.08 -20.46
C HIS A 135 -6.95 17.95 -19.52
N ALA A 136 -5.95 18.13 -18.67
CA ALA A 136 -5.53 17.15 -17.68
C ALA A 136 -6.60 16.95 -16.60
N TYR A 137 -7.32 18.01 -16.20
CA TYR A 137 -8.49 17.87 -15.33
C TYR A 137 -9.53 16.92 -15.92
N ASN A 138 -9.92 17.14 -17.19
CA ASN A 138 -10.90 16.30 -17.87
C ASN A 138 -10.40 14.87 -18.06
N ALA A 139 -9.12 14.70 -18.41
CA ALA A 139 -8.49 13.39 -18.55
C ALA A 139 -8.45 12.62 -17.23
N GLU A 140 -8.18 13.30 -16.10
CA GLU A 140 -8.22 12.65 -14.78
C GLU A 140 -9.65 12.32 -14.35
N LYS A 141 -10.62 13.20 -14.64
CA LYS A 141 -12.04 12.98 -14.38
C LYS A 141 -12.58 11.75 -15.12
N GLN A 142 -12.15 11.52 -16.36
CA GLN A 142 -12.55 10.36 -17.17
C GLN A 142 -12.08 9.02 -16.58
N LYS A 143 -11.04 9.01 -15.74
CA LYS A 143 -10.55 7.79 -15.06
C LYS A 143 -11.48 7.34 -13.92
N GLY A 144 -12.46 8.18 -13.55
CA GLY A 144 -13.41 7.90 -12.48
C GLY A 144 -12.77 7.80 -11.11
N VAL A 145 -13.52 7.22 -10.17
CA VAL A 145 -13.06 7.01 -8.79
C VAL A 145 -12.00 5.90 -8.77
N LYS A 146 -10.95 6.10 -7.97
CA LYS A 146 -9.86 5.16 -7.75
C LYS A 146 -9.83 4.73 -6.28
N ARG A 147 -9.17 3.62 -5.98
CA ARG A 147 -9.03 3.12 -4.60
C ARG A 147 -8.40 4.14 -3.65
N VAL A 148 -7.48 4.98 -4.14
CA VAL A 148 -6.91 6.10 -3.37
C VAL A 148 -7.96 7.07 -2.83
N ASP A 149 -9.10 7.24 -3.51
CA ASP A 149 -10.16 8.15 -3.06
C ASP A 149 -10.91 7.58 -1.83
N PHE A 150 -10.86 6.26 -1.60
CA PHE A 150 -11.38 5.61 -0.40
C PHE A 150 -10.53 5.91 0.85
N LEU A 151 -9.32 6.45 0.67
CA LEU A 151 -8.51 6.94 1.78
C LEU A 151 -9.00 8.28 2.32
N ARG A 152 -9.92 8.97 1.60
CA ARG A 152 -10.61 10.18 2.07
C ARG A 152 -9.65 11.30 2.54
N GLY A 153 -8.48 11.40 1.90
CA GLY A 153 -7.45 12.37 2.23
C GLY A 153 -6.34 11.87 3.17
N HIS A 154 -6.51 10.70 3.80
CA HIS A 154 -5.46 10.05 4.59
C HIS A 154 -4.44 9.34 3.70
N THR A 155 -3.65 10.12 2.96
CA THR A 155 -2.72 9.60 1.96
C THR A 155 -1.25 9.74 2.36
N ARG A 156 -0.93 10.25 3.55
CA ARG A 156 0.47 10.35 3.99
C ARG A 156 0.94 9.01 4.54
N PHE A 157 2.04 8.50 4.01
CA PHE A 157 2.66 7.27 4.48
C PHE A 157 3.26 7.46 5.88
N VAL A 158 2.87 6.59 6.83
CA VAL A 158 3.38 6.60 8.21
C VAL A 158 4.28 5.39 8.47
N GLY A 159 4.01 4.26 7.81
CA GLY A 159 4.84 3.07 7.85
C GLY A 159 4.05 1.77 7.93
N LEU A 160 4.78 0.67 8.08
CA LEU A 160 4.31 -0.70 8.16
C LEU A 160 4.52 -1.24 9.57
N ALA A 161 3.49 -1.93 10.08
CA ALA A 161 3.55 -2.69 11.32
C ALA A 161 3.17 -4.16 11.07
N PRO A 162 3.80 -5.12 11.75
CA PRO A 162 3.42 -6.52 11.61
C PRO A 162 2.00 -6.75 12.15
N SER A 163 1.25 -7.63 11.51
CA SER A 163 -0.05 -8.13 11.95
C SER A 163 0.06 -9.57 12.46
N ALA A 164 -0.88 -9.99 13.31
CA ALA A 164 -0.91 -11.32 13.92
C ALA A 164 -0.96 -12.48 12.91
N HIS A 165 -1.40 -12.23 11.67
CA HIS A 165 -1.60 -13.26 10.64
C HIS A 165 -0.49 -13.30 9.58
N GLY A 166 0.70 -12.77 9.88
CA GLY A 166 1.83 -12.73 8.92
C GLY A 166 1.66 -11.70 7.79
N ALA A 167 0.64 -10.87 7.87
CA ALA A 167 0.45 -9.70 7.01
C ALA A 167 1.06 -8.43 7.64
N TRP A 168 1.08 -7.34 6.88
CA TRP A 168 1.53 -6.03 7.35
C TRP A 168 0.38 -5.03 7.32
N ILE A 169 0.29 -4.19 8.34
CA ILE A 169 -0.64 -3.07 8.37
C ILE A 169 0.07 -1.83 7.84
N LEU A 170 -0.46 -1.26 6.76
CA LEU A 170 -0.05 0.01 6.20
C LEU A 170 -0.78 1.14 6.93
N HIS A 171 -0.04 1.92 7.69
CA HIS A 171 -0.53 3.10 8.38
C HIS A 171 -0.41 4.33 7.48
N LEU A 172 -1.53 5.05 7.36
CA LEU A 172 -1.63 6.31 6.65
C LEU A 172 -2.26 7.37 7.56
N SER A 173 -1.93 8.64 7.33
CA SER A 173 -2.51 9.81 8.03
C SER A 173 -3.07 10.85 7.08
#